data_AF-A0A521E2K5-F1
#
_entry.id   AF-A0A521E2K5-F1
#
_cell.length_a   1.000
_cell.length_b   1.000
_cell.length_c   1.000
_cell.angle_alpha   90.00
_cell.angle_beta   90.00
_cell.angle_gamma   90.00
#
_symmetry.space_group_name_H-M   'P 1'
#
loop_
_entity.id
_entity.type
_entity.pdbx_description
1 polymer ?
#
loop_
_entity_poly.entity_id
_entity_poly.type
_entity_poly.pdbx_seq_one_letter_code
_entity_poly.pdbx_strand_id
1 'polypeptide(L)'
;MKPIDDFVRNRSQPSGRQPYCKPCHNARGKASKDKMGGSRTYHLKRRYGITAAEADAMLAEQAGLCAICGKAPAEHVDHCHTTGRVRALLCFNCNGGLGQFKDDPEVLRAAAEYVLHHRGLQPAAPAPSSTED
;
A
#
# COMPACT_ATOMS: atom_id res chain seq x y z
N MET A 1 -4.22 37.66 24.09
CA MET A 1 -3.18 37.29 23.10
C MET A 1 -2.60 35.93 23.51
N LYS A 2 -2.30 35.01 22.58
CA LYS A 2 -1.73 33.70 22.92
C LYS A 2 -0.19 33.72 22.81
N PRO A 3 0.56 32.96 23.65
CA PRO A 3 2.00 32.81 23.53
C PRO A 3 2.44 32.32 22.15
N ILE A 4 3.62 32.75 21.70
CA ILE A 4 4.13 32.43 20.35
C ILE A 4 4.37 30.92 20.14
N ASP A 5 4.61 30.19 21.22
CA ASP A 5 4.82 28.73 21.21
C ASP A 5 3.51 27.95 21.08
N ASP A 6 2.36 28.61 21.21
CA ASP A 6 1.06 28.01 20.93
C ASP A 6 0.76 27.94 19.43
N PHE A 7 1.67 28.41 18.56
CA PHE A 7 1.50 28.42 17.11
C PHE A 7 2.47 27.43 16.46
N VAL A 8 1.98 26.65 15.50
CA VAL A 8 2.78 25.65 14.78
C VAL A 8 3.83 26.35 13.92
N ARG A 9 5.08 25.88 13.97
CA ARG A 9 6.15 26.38 13.09
C ARG A 9 5.82 26.06 11.64
N ASN A 10 5.91 27.05 10.77
CA ASN A 10 5.78 26.89 9.33
C ASN A 10 6.73 27.84 8.62
N ARG A 11 7.79 27.27 8.03
CA ARG A 11 8.84 28.02 7.33
C ARG A 11 8.34 28.68 6.03
N SER A 12 7.19 28.26 5.49
CA SER A 12 6.61 28.89 4.30
C SER A 12 5.88 30.21 4.61
N GLN A 13 5.65 30.54 5.88
CA GLN A 13 5.00 31.79 6.28
C GLN A 13 6.05 32.86 6.62
N PRO A 14 5.82 34.16 6.32
CA PRO A 14 6.75 35.24 6.65
C PRO A 14 7.11 35.31 8.15
N SER A 15 6.15 35.01 9.04
CA SER A 15 6.37 34.96 10.50
C SER A 15 7.03 33.68 11.01
N GLY A 16 7.30 32.72 10.12
CA GLY A 16 7.79 31.38 10.44
C GLY A 16 6.79 30.50 11.20
N ARG A 17 5.52 30.94 11.33
CA ARG A 17 4.48 30.26 12.11
C ARG A 17 3.12 30.31 11.41
N GLN A 18 2.27 29.33 11.70
CA GLN A 18 0.87 29.34 11.26
C GLN A 18 0.10 30.48 11.94
N PRO A 19 -0.90 31.09 11.26
CA PRO A 19 -1.69 32.17 11.84
C PRO A 19 -2.69 31.72 12.91
N TYR A 20 -2.87 30.41 13.08
CA TYR A 20 -3.79 29.79 14.03
C TYR A 20 -3.03 28.97 15.07
N CYS A 21 -3.54 28.95 16.30
CA CYS A 21 -2.94 28.20 17.40
C CYS A 21 -3.00 26.68 17.14
N LYS A 22 -2.17 25.90 17.85
CA LYS A 22 -2.04 24.44 17.77
C LYS A 22 -3.40 23.71 17.89
N PRO A 23 -4.27 24.02 18.87
CA PRO A 23 -5.62 23.43 18.91
C PRO A 23 -6.44 23.70 17.65
N CYS A 24 -6.45 24.94 17.15
CA CYS A 24 -7.16 25.30 15.92
C CYS A 24 -6.54 24.61 14.70
N HIS A 25 -5.21 24.46 14.65
CA HIS A 25 -4.51 23.73 13.59
C HIS A 25 -4.98 22.27 13.55
N ASN A 26 -4.98 21.62 14.71
CA ASN A 26 -5.39 20.23 14.83
C ASN A 26 -6.87 20.03 14.52
N ALA A 27 -7.75 20.92 15.01
CA ALA A 27 -9.18 20.88 14.72
C ALA A 27 -9.46 21.04 13.21
N ARG A 28 -8.80 21.98 12.55
CA ARG A 28 -8.91 22.17 11.09
C ARG A 28 -8.37 20.96 10.32
N GLY A 29 -7.21 20.44 10.73
CA GLY A 29 -6.63 19.24 10.14
C GLY A 29 -7.56 18.03 10.26
N LYS A 30 -8.16 17.82 11.43
CA LYS A 30 -9.17 16.78 11.66
C LYS A 30 -10.38 16.99 10.75
N ALA A 31 -10.99 18.18 10.77
CA ALA A 31 -12.15 18.49 9.93
C ALA A 31 -11.88 18.29 8.43
N SER A 32 -10.68 18.63 7.96
CA SER A 32 -10.27 18.38 6.58
C SER A 32 -10.18 16.88 6.26
N LYS A 33 -9.63 16.08 7.17
CA LYS A 33 -9.58 14.62 7.02
C LYS A 33 -10.98 14.02 7.05
N ASP A 34 -11.83 14.43 7.97
CA ASP A 34 -13.21 13.95 8.11
C ASP A 34 -14.01 14.21 6.83
N LYS A 35 -13.88 15.40 6.23
CA LYS A 35 -14.46 15.72 4.90
C LYS A 35 -13.99 14.82 3.77
N MET A 36 -12.79 14.25 3.87
CA MET A 36 -12.24 13.31 2.89
C MET A 36 -12.58 11.85 3.23
N GLY A 37 -13.42 11.57 4.21
CA GLY A 37 -13.72 10.20 4.65
C GLY A 37 -12.78 9.67 5.74
N GLY A 38 -12.18 10.55 6.53
CA GLY A 38 -11.39 10.24 7.72
C GLY A 38 -9.89 10.08 7.47
N SER A 39 -9.14 9.85 8.56
CA SER A 39 -7.67 9.79 8.51
C SER A 39 -7.16 8.62 7.67
N ARG A 40 -7.83 7.46 7.68
CA ARG A 40 -7.43 6.29 6.88
C ARG A 40 -7.50 6.61 5.38
N THR A 41 -8.65 7.13 4.92
CA THR A 41 -8.84 7.56 3.53
C THR A 41 -7.81 8.61 3.11
N TYR A 42 -7.53 9.60 3.98
CA TYR A 42 -6.51 10.60 3.69
C TYR A 42 -5.13 9.98 3.44
N HIS A 43 -4.68 9.06 4.30
CA HIS A 43 -3.36 8.45 4.15
C HIS A 43 -3.28 7.50 2.95
N LEU A 44 -4.31 6.69 2.71
CA LEU A 44 -4.39 5.80 1.56
C LEU A 44 -4.36 6.60 0.25
N LYS A 45 -5.18 7.66 0.14
CA LYS A 45 -5.28 8.46 -1.08
C LYS A 45 -3.97 9.16 -1.39
N ARG A 46 -3.28 9.66 -0.36
CA ARG A 46 -1.99 10.35 -0.52
C ARG A 46 -0.85 9.40 -0.93
N ARG A 47 -0.88 8.15 -0.48
CA ARG A 47 0.20 7.19 -0.75
C ARG A 47 -0.06 6.32 -1.99
N TYR A 48 -1.31 5.93 -2.22
CA TYR A 48 -1.69 4.90 -3.18
C TYR A 48 -2.80 5.35 -4.15
N GLY A 49 -3.35 6.56 -3.98
CA GLY A 49 -4.42 7.06 -4.85
C GLY A 49 -5.82 6.50 -4.58
N ILE A 50 -5.98 5.56 -3.64
CA ILE A 50 -7.26 4.91 -3.30
C ILE A 50 -7.82 5.39 -1.97
N THR A 51 -9.13 5.25 -1.80
CA THR A 51 -9.88 5.54 -0.58
C THR A 51 -9.92 4.34 0.36
N ALA A 52 -10.37 4.57 1.61
CA ALA A 52 -10.64 3.47 2.54
C ALA A 52 -11.66 2.48 1.99
N ALA A 53 -12.74 2.98 1.37
CA ALA A 53 -13.79 2.13 0.81
C ALA A 53 -13.29 1.27 -0.36
N GLU A 54 -12.45 1.81 -1.25
CA GLU A 54 -11.83 1.05 -2.34
C GLU A 54 -10.88 -0.03 -1.80
N ALA A 55 -10.09 0.28 -0.76
CA ALA A 55 -9.26 -0.72 -0.10
C ALA A 55 -10.09 -1.81 0.58
N ASP A 56 -11.22 -1.47 1.21
CA ASP A 56 -12.09 -2.43 1.88
C ASP A 56 -12.85 -3.31 0.88
N ALA A 57 -13.26 -2.76 -0.27
CA ALA A 57 -13.84 -3.52 -1.38
C ALA A 57 -12.83 -4.54 -1.93
N MET A 58 -11.59 -4.11 -2.18
CA MET A 58 -10.51 -5.01 -2.62
C MET A 58 -10.21 -6.10 -1.59
N LEU A 59 -10.23 -5.77 -0.30
CA LEU A 59 -10.06 -6.76 0.77
C LEU A 59 -11.19 -7.79 0.77
N ALA A 60 -12.44 -7.35 0.56
CA ALA A 60 -13.60 -8.23 0.50
C ALA A 60 -13.57 -9.14 -0.74
N GLU A 61 -13.20 -8.61 -1.91
CA GLU A 61 -13.01 -9.39 -3.15
C GLU A 61 -11.95 -10.49 -2.98
N GLN A 62 -10.93 -10.22 -2.17
CA GLN A 62 -9.89 -11.18 -1.82
C GLN A 62 -10.25 -12.10 -0.63
N ALA A 63 -11.50 -12.06 -0.14
CA ALA A 63 -11.96 -12.79 1.05
C ALA A 63 -11.09 -12.52 2.32
N GLY A 64 -10.50 -11.33 2.42
CA GLY A 64 -9.61 -10.94 3.51
C GLY A 64 -8.18 -11.50 3.41
N LEU A 65 -7.85 -12.23 2.34
CA LEU A 65 -6.61 -13.00 2.22
C LEU A 65 -5.66 -12.41 1.18
N CYS A 66 -4.36 -12.65 1.36
CA CYS A 66 -3.33 -12.18 0.45
C CYS A 66 -3.55 -12.71 -0.97
N ALA A 67 -3.54 -11.81 -1.96
CA ALA A 67 -3.77 -12.17 -3.37
C ALA A 67 -2.73 -13.13 -3.97
N ILE A 68 -1.53 -13.23 -3.36
CA ILE A 68 -0.47 -14.14 -3.84
C ILE A 68 -0.58 -15.51 -3.16
N CYS A 69 -0.58 -15.57 -1.83
CA CYS A 69 -0.50 -16.85 -1.13
C CYS A 69 -1.85 -17.45 -0.73
N GLY A 70 -2.92 -16.65 -0.69
CA GLY A 70 -4.26 -17.07 -0.29
C GLY A 70 -4.36 -17.62 1.14
N LYS A 71 -3.36 -17.41 1.99
CA LYS A 71 -3.23 -18.08 3.31
C LYS A 71 -3.20 -17.13 4.49
N ALA A 72 -2.67 -15.93 4.31
CA ALA A 72 -2.47 -14.95 5.38
C ALA A 72 -3.32 -13.70 5.13
N PRO A 73 -3.65 -12.94 6.19
CA PRO A 73 -4.38 -11.68 6.07
C PRO A 73 -3.70 -10.70 5.09
N ALA A 74 -4.51 -10.02 4.28
CA ALA A 74 -4.04 -8.99 3.37
C ALA A 74 -4.01 -7.61 4.05
N GLU A 75 -2.83 -7.18 4.46
CA GLU A 75 -2.65 -5.98 5.30
C GLU A 75 -1.94 -4.84 4.55
N HIS A 76 -1.28 -5.14 3.43
CA HIS A 76 -0.41 -4.22 2.72
C HIS A 76 -0.94 -3.94 1.31
N VAL A 77 -1.03 -2.66 0.95
CA VAL A 77 -1.38 -2.24 -0.42
C VAL A 77 -0.16 -2.40 -1.32
N ASP A 78 -0.24 -3.37 -2.22
CA ASP A 78 0.76 -3.61 -3.25
C ASP A 78 0.50 -2.72 -4.46
N HIS A 79 1.56 -2.12 -5.01
CA HIS A 79 1.46 -1.16 -6.10
C HIS A 79 2.70 -1.22 -6.98
N CYS A 80 2.51 -0.97 -8.28
CA CYS A 80 3.61 -0.89 -9.22
C CYS A 80 4.46 0.36 -8.94
N HIS A 81 5.74 0.17 -8.63
CA HIS A 81 6.65 1.29 -8.34
C HIS A 81 6.92 2.20 -9.56
N THR A 82 6.67 1.72 -10.78
CA THR A 82 6.84 2.51 -12.01
C THR A 82 5.62 3.39 -12.31
N THR A 83 4.42 2.88 -12.10
CA THR A 83 3.17 3.56 -12.51
C THR A 83 2.37 4.13 -11.34
N GLY A 84 2.69 3.73 -10.11
CA GLY A 84 1.92 4.05 -8.90
C GLY A 84 0.57 3.33 -8.81
N ARG A 85 0.19 2.51 -9.80
CA ARG A 85 -1.09 1.80 -9.81
C ARG A 85 -1.10 0.69 -8.76
N VAL A 86 -2.16 0.69 -7.94
CA VAL A 86 -2.43 -0.41 -7.00
C VAL A 86 -2.69 -1.70 -7.78
N ARG A 87 -2.09 -2.80 -7.32
CA ARG A 87 -2.28 -4.14 -7.88
C ARG A 87 -3.28 -4.92 -7.04
N ALA A 88 -2.99 -5.14 -5.76
CA ALA A 88 -3.78 -5.95 -4.83
C ALA A 88 -3.44 -5.65 -3.37
N LEU A 89 -4.10 -6.33 -2.43
CA LEU A 89 -3.67 -6.39 -1.03
C LEU A 89 -2.87 -7.67 -0.77
N LEU A 90 -1.73 -7.54 -0.09
CA LEU A 90 -0.82 -8.64 0.21
C LEU A 90 -0.54 -8.77 1.71
N CYS A 91 -0.08 -9.95 2.13
CA CYS A 91 0.49 -10.12 3.47
C CYS A 91 1.90 -9.53 3.52
N PHE A 92 2.42 -9.32 4.74
CA PHE A 92 3.76 -8.77 4.97
C PHE A 92 4.86 -9.54 4.20
N ASN A 93 4.84 -10.88 4.26
CA ASN A 93 5.87 -11.72 3.66
C ASN A 93 5.86 -11.69 2.12
N CYS A 94 4.68 -11.77 1.50
CA CYS A 94 4.58 -11.75 0.04
C CYS A 94 4.94 -10.36 -0.52
N ASN A 95 4.44 -9.28 0.10
CA ASN A 95 4.79 -7.92 -0.30
C ASN A 95 6.30 -7.65 -0.13
N GLY A 96 6.86 -8.03 1.02
CA GLY A 96 8.31 -7.92 1.27
C GLY A 96 9.13 -8.73 0.27
N GLY A 97 8.70 -9.95 -0.04
CA GLY A 97 9.36 -10.83 -1.01
C GLY A 97 9.44 -10.21 -2.40
N LEU A 98 8.34 -9.65 -2.92
CA LEU A 98 8.35 -8.92 -4.20
C LEU A 98 9.39 -7.79 -4.19
N GLY A 99 9.42 -7.00 -3.12
CA GLY A 99 10.40 -5.93 -2.97
C GLY A 99 11.86 -6.40 -2.92
N GLN A 100 12.15 -7.53 -2.26
CA GLN A 100 13.50 -8.11 -2.21
C GLN A 100 13.97 -8.60 -3.59
N PHE A 101 13.04 -9.12 -4.40
CA PHE A 101 13.30 -9.49 -5.78
C PHE A 101 13.10 -8.32 -6.77
N LYS A 102 12.90 -7.09 -6.26
CA LYS A 102 12.74 -5.86 -7.05
C LYS A 102 11.62 -5.92 -8.09
N ASP A 103 10.56 -6.67 -7.80
CA ASP A 103 9.46 -6.94 -8.73
C ASP A 103 9.94 -7.56 -10.08
N ASP A 104 11.09 -8.24 -10.09
CA ASP A 104 11.65 -8.86 -11.30
C ASP A 104 11.06 -10.27 -11.52
N PRO A 105 10.24 -10.48 -12.57
CA PRO A 105 9.59 -11.77 -12.81
C PRO A 105 10.57 -12.90 -13.14
N GLU A 106 11.71 -12.60 -13.78
CA GLU A 106 12.71 -13.61 -14.14
C GLU A 106 13.41 -14.13 -12.88
N VAL A 107 13.77 -13.22 -11.96
CA VAL A 107 14.36 -13.60 -10.68
C VAL A 107 13.36 -14.36 -9.80
N LEU A 108 12.09 -13.95 -9.80
CA LEU A 108 11.04 -14.66 -9.05
C LEU A 108 10.84 -16.09 -9.56
N ARG A 109 10.84 -16.30 -10.88
CA ARG A 109 10.79 -17.66 -11.47
C ARG A 109 12.02 -18.48 -11.10
N ALA A 110 13.22 -17.92 -11.25
CA ALA A 110 14.46 -18.60 -10.87
C ALA A 110 14.49 -18.97 -9.37
N ALA A 111 13.97 -18.11 -8.50
CA ALA A 111 13.84 -18.40 -7.07
C ALA A 111 12.88 -19.58 -6.79
N ALA A 112 11.76 -19.66 -7.50
CA ALA A 112 10.83 -20.78 -7.40
C ALA A 112 11.49 -22.10 -7.85
N GLU A 113 12.19 -22.08 -9.00
CA GLU A 113 12.93 -23.23 -9.54
C GLU A 113 14.04 -23.70 -8.59
N TYR A 114 14.80 -22.76 -8.00
CA TYR A 114 15.82 -23.06 -7.00
C TYR A 114 15.25 -23.83 -5.80
N VAL A 115 14.12 -23.38 -5.26
CA VAL A 115 13.47 -24.05 -4.11
C VAL A 115 12.94 -25.43 -4.50
N LEU A 116 12.35 -25.57 -5.68
CA LEU A 116 11.85 -26.85 -6.19
C LEU A 116 12.99 -27.88 -6.33
N HIS A 117 14.08 -27.49 -7.00
CA HIS A 117 15.26 -28.32 -7.17
C HIS A 117 15.78 -28.86 -5.83
N HIS A 118 15.94 -27.99 -4.83
CA HIS A 118 16.46 -28.39 -3.51
C HIS A 118 15.46 -29.16 -2.64
N ARG A 119 14.18 -29.21 -3.05
CA ARG A 119 13.16 -30.08 -2.44
C ARG A 119 13.02 -31.41 -3.15
N GLY A 120 13.77 -31.66 -4.22
CA GLY A 120 13.59 -32.82 -5.09
C GLY A 120 12.24 -32.82 -5.83
N LEU A 121 11.62 -31.65 -5.97
CA LEU A 121 10.36 -31.46 -6.67
C LEU A 121 10.67 -30.96 -8.07
N GLN A 122 10.05 -31.55 -9.10
CA GLN A 122 10.07 -30.97 -10.43
C GLN A 122 9.03 -29.85 -10.54
N PRO A 123 9.32 -28.76 -11.25
CA PRO A 123 8.29 -27.79 -11.61
C PRO A 123 7.19 -28.50 -12.37
N ALA A 124 5.93 -28.18 -12.06
CA ALA A 124 4.79 -28.67 -12.82
C ALA A 124 4.99 -28.30 -14.30
N ALA A 125 4.82 -29.28 -15.19
CA ALA A 125 4.87 -29.04 -16.63
C ALA A 125 3.88 -27.91 -16.98
N PRO A 126 4.25 -26.98 -17.88
CA PRO A 126 3.30 -25.96 -18.33
C PRO A 126 2.06 -26.66 -18.89
N ALA A 127 0.88 -26.17 -18.52
CA ALA A 127 -0.38 -26.64 -19.09
C ALA A 127 -0.29 -26.57 -20.62
N PRO A 128 -0.82 -27.57 -21.37
CA PRO A 128 -0.82 -27.51 -22.82
C PRO A 128 -1.50 -26.22 -23.25
N SER A 129 -0.82 -25.44 -24.09
CA SER A 129 -1.39 -24.25 -24.70
C SER A 129 -2.60 -24.69 -25.51
N SER A 130 -3.80 -24.35 -25.04
CA SER A 130 -5.02 -24.40 -25.84
C SER A 130 -4.91 -23.32 -26.92
N THR A 131 -4.16 -23.62 -27.98
CA THR A 131 -4.37 -23.02 -29.29
C THR A 131 -5.45 -23.85 -29.96
N GLU A 132 -6.68 -23.37 -29.93
CA GLU A 132 -7.75 -23.83 -30.82
C GLU A 132 -8.35 -22.60 -31.53
N ASP A 133 -8.30 -22.69 -32.87
CA ASP A 133 -8.94 -21.98 -34.01
C ASP A 133 -8.99 -20.45 -34.07
#